data_AF-A0A522W0L8-F1
#
_entry.id   AF-A0A522W0L8-F1
#
_cell.length_a   1.000
_cell.length_b   1.000
_cell.length_c   1.000
_cell.angle_alpha   90.00
_cell.angle_beta   90.00
_cell.angle_gamma   90.00
#
_symmetry.space_group_name_H-M   'P 1'
#
loop_
_entity.id
_entity.type
_entity.pdbx_description
1 polymer ?
#
loop_
_entity_poly.entity_id
_entity_poly.type
_entity_poly.pdbx_seq_one_letter_code
_entity_poly.pdbx_strand_id
1 'polypeptide(L)'
;MKTIAHLSDLHFGRTEAKVVAALLADLERHRPDLVIISGDLTQRARSHQFAEARAFLSHVPAPVLVVPGNHDLYPLYRPFARIFRPRNKFHRNLPGHDSLPVWRDDHLVAIGL
;
A
#
# COMPACT_ATOMS: atom_id res chain seq x y z
N MET A 1 -4.55 -23.77 -6.79
CA MET A 1 -3.44 -22.92 -7.29
C MET A 1 -3.47 -21.64 -6.49
N LYS A 2 -2.32 -21.12 -6.06
CA LYS A 2 -2.25 -19.85 -5.32
C LYS A 2 -2.48 -18.68 -6.27
N THR A 3 -3.28 -17.71 -5.86
CA THR A 3 -3.59 -16.51 -6.64
C THR A 3 -3.14 -15.27 -5.89
N ILE A 4 -2.32 -14.45 -6.54
CA ILE A 4 -1.82 -13.19 -5.98
C ILE A 4 -2.37 -12.05 -6.82
N ALA A 5 -2.96 -11.05 -6.18
CA ALA A 5 -3.28 -9.79 -6.82
C ALA A 5 -2.12 -8.81 -6.58
N HIS A 6 -1.40 -8.43 -7.64
CA HIS A 6 -0.30 -7.48 -7.55
C HIS A 6 -0.73 -6.13 -8.14
N LEU A 7 -0.72 -5.11 -7.29
CA LEU A 7 -1.09 -3.74 -7.58
C LEU A 7 0.12 -2.82 -7.39
N SER A 8 0.11 -1.67 -8.05
CA SER A 8 1.13 -0.62 -7.91
C SER A 8 0.53 0.75 -8.18
N ASP A 9 1.18 1.80 -7.68
CA ASP A 9 0.95 3.20 -8.07
C ASP A 9 -0.53 3.65 -7.91
N LEU A 10 -1.14 3.29 -6.78
CA LEU A 10 -2.54 3.62 -6.50
C LEU A 10 -2.78 5.14 -6.34
N HIS A 11 -1.78 5.87 -5.87
CA HIS A 11 -1.78 7.34 -5.82
C HIS A 11 -3.03 7.98 -5.20
N PHE A 12 -3.44 7.51 -4.01
CA PHE A 12 -4.53 8.13 -3.24
C PHE A 12 -4.35 9.65 -3.11
N GLY A 13 -5.46 10.38 -3.28
CA GLY A 13 -5.49 11.83 -3.56
C GLY A 13 -5.58 12.20 -5.04
N ARG A 14 -5.49 11.24 -5.98
CA ARG A 14 -5.86 11.41 -7.40
C ARG A 14 -6.83 10.33 -7.90
N THR A 15 -7.25 9.43 -7.01
CA THR A 15 -8.12 8.30 -7.33
C THR A 15 -9.55 8.74 -7.57
N GLU A 16 -10.25 8.02 -8.46
CA GLU A 16 -11.69 8.15 -8.65
C GLU A 16 -12.44 7.09 -7.84
N ALA A 17 -13.46 7.50 -7.07
CA ALA A 17 -14.18 6.60 -6.17
C ALA A 17 -14.80 5.38 -6.89
N LYS A 18 -15.27 5.56 -8.14
CA LYS A 18 -15.82 4.48 -8.96
C LYS A 18 -14.77 3.42 -9.32
N VAL A 19 -13.54 3.85 -9.60
CA VAL A 19 -12.43 2.94 -9.94
C VAL A 19 -11.98 2.17 -8.70
N VAL A 20 -11.87 2.84 -7.55
CA VAL A 20 -11.54 2.19 -6.28
C VAL A 20 -12.59 1.14 -5.92
N ALA A 21 -13.88 1.45 -6.06
CA ALA A 21 -14.96 0.51 -5.81
C ALA A 21 -14.94 -0.68 -6.78
N ALA A 22 -14.68 -0.44 -8.06
CA ALA A 22 -14.55 -1.51 -9.06
C ALA A 22 -13.37 -2.44 -8.74
N LEU A 23 -12.21 -1.88 -8.36
CA LEU A 23 -11.05 -2.66 -7.95
C LEU A 23 -11.35 -3.53 -6.73
N LEU A 24 -12.02 -3.00 -5.71
CA LEU A 24 -12.43 -3.79 -4.55
C LEU A 24 -13.39 -4.92 -4.94
N ALA A 25 -14.36 -4.66 -5.82
CA ALA A 25 -15.27 -5.67 -6.32
C ALA A 25 -14.54 -6.77 -7.12
N ASP A 26 -13.53 -6.41 -7.90
CA ASP A 26 -12.69 -7.37 -8.62
C ASP A 26 -11.86 -8.24 -7.66
N LEU A 27 -11.28 -7.66 -6.60
CA LEU A 27 -10.57 -8.41 -5.58
C LEU A 27 -11.50 -9.39 -4.84
N GLU A 28 -12.71 -8.95 -4.51
CA GLU A 28 -13.74 -9.80 -3.88
C GLU A 28 -14.16 -10.95 -4.81
N ARG A 29 -14.31 -10.68 -6.10
CA ARG A 29 -14.69 -11.68 -7.10
C ARG A 29 -13.64 -12.76 -7.27
N HIS A 30 -12.36 -12.38 -7.30
CA HIS A 30 -11.27 -13.32 -7.58
C HIS A 30 -10.70 -13.98 -6.32
N ARG A 31 -10.98 -13.43 -5.13
CA ARG A 31 -10.56 -13.95 -3.82
C ARG A 31 -9.07 -14.35 -3.79
N PRO A 32 -8.14 -13.41 -4.04
CA PRO A 32 -6.72 -13.73 -4.00
C PRO A 32 -6.30 -14.18 -2.60
N ASP A 33 -5.28 -15.05 -2.53
CA ASP A 33 -4.67 -15.47 -1.26
C ASP A 33 -3.85 -14.34 -0.62
N LEU A 34 -3.34 -13.42 -1.44
CA LEU A 34 -2.49 -12.30 -1.05
C LEU A 34 -2.69 -11.13 -2.01
N VAL A 35 -2.74 -9.91 -1.46
CA VAL A 35 -2.63 -8.67 -2.24
C VAL A 35 -1.26 -8.03 -1.98
N ILE A 36 -0.52 -7.75 -3.05
CA ILE A 36 0.75 -7.03 -2.99
C ILE A 36 0.54 -5.63 -3.54
N ILE A 37 1.03 -4.60 -2.85
CA ILE A 37 1.07 -3.21 -3.32
C ILE A 37 2.52 -2.75 -3.33
N SER A 38 3.11 -2.62 -4.53
CA SER A 38 4.55 -2.42 -4.71
C SER A 38 5.04 -0.97 -4.71
N GLY A 39 4.28 -0.05 -4.11
CA GLY A 39 4.70 1.34 -3.97
C GLY A 39 3.63 2.36 -4.31
N ASP A 40 3.99 3.62 -4.05
CA ASP A 40 3.26 4.82 -4.43
C ASP A 40 1.76 4.76 -4.11
N LEU A 41 1.49 4.35 -2.87
CA LEU A 41 0.14 4.24 -2.35
C LEU A 41 -0.55 5.61 -2.33
N THR A 42 0.19 6.67 -1.97
CA THR A 42 -0.30 8.04 -1.94
C THR A 42 0.32 8.87 -3.06
N GLN A 43 -0.35 9.96 -3.46
CA GLN A 43 0.18 10.85 -4.49
C GLN A 43 1.27 11.80 -3.95
N ARG A 44 1.20 12.23 -2.69
CA ARG A 44 2.13 13.22 -2.08
C ARG A 44 2.36 13.00 -0.58
N ALA A 45 2.15 11.79 -0.07
CA ALA A 45 2.28 11.44 1.33
C ALA A 45 1.48 12.36 2.28
N ARG A 46 0.33 12.92 1.88
CA ARG A 46 -0.48 13.77 2.77
C ARG A 46 -1.29 12.90 3.73
N SER A 47 -1.57 13.40 4.94
CA SER A 47 -2.27 12.61 5.96
C SER A 47 -3.66 12.14 5.52
N HIS A 48 -4.40 12.96 4.76
CA HIS A 48 -5.71 12.54 4.20
C HIS A 48 -5.55 11.45 3.12
N GLN A 49 -4.49 11.50 2.30
CA GLN A 49 -4.23 10.48 1.28
C GLN A 49 -3.91 9.13 1.93
N PHE A 50 -3.15 9.13 3.03
CA PHE A 50 -2.97 7.93 3.83
C PHE A 50 -4.26 7.45 4.51
N ALA A 51 -5.16 8.37 4.90
CA ALA A 51 -6.45 7.99 5.45
C ALA A 51 -7.34 7.31 4.40
N GLU A 52 -7.40 7.84 3.19
CA GLU A 52 -8.05 7.20 2.03
C GLU A 52 -7.45 5.83 1.75
N ALA A 53 -6.11 5.75 1.71
CA ALA A 53 -5.42 4.49 1.49
C ALA A 53 -5.73 3.45 2.57
N ARG A 54 -5.69 3.83 3.86
CA ARG A 54 -6.09 2.93 4.96
C ARG A 54 -7.53 2.47 4.84
N ALA A 55 -8.44 3.37 4.46
CA ALA A 55 -9.84 3.02 4.25
C ALA A 55 -9.97 2.02 3.10
N PHE A 56 -9.22 2.16 2.00
CA PHE A 56 -9.19 1.15 0.96
C PHE A 56 -8.66 -0.20 1.48
N LEU A 57 -7.49 -0.18 2.14
CA LEU A 57 -6.85 -1.38 2.67
C LEU A 57 -7.74 -2.17 3.65
N SER A 58 -8.55 -1.48 4.47
CA SER A 58 -9.46 -2.14 5.41
C SER A 58 -10.62 -2.89 4.74
N HIS A 59 -10.87 -2.65 3.44
CA HIS A 59 -11.90 -3.33 2.66
C HIS A 59 -11.32 -4.41 1.72
N VAL A 60 -9.99 -4.58 1.69
CA VAL A 60 -9.35 -5.61 0.87
C VAL A 60 -9.64 -6.99 1.49
N PRO A 61 -10.15 -7.98 0.74
CA PRO A 61 -10.65 -9.24 1.31
C PRO A 61 -9.57 -10.28 1.61
N ALA A 62 -8.30 -9.89 1.59
CA ALA A 62 -7.16 -10.78 1.76
C ALA A 62 -6.02 -10.04 2.48
N PRO A 63 -5.04 -10.76 3.05
CA PRO A 63 -3.84 -10.17 3.62
C PRO A 63 -3.15 -9.24 2.61
N VAL A 64 -2.64 -8.11 3.09
CA VAL A 64 -1.97 -7.10 2.25
C VAL A 64 -0.52 -6.95 2.63
N LEU A 65 0.37 -7.14 1.66
CA LEU A 65 1.77 -6.77 1.74
C LEU A 65 1.97 -5.48 0.96
N VAL A 66 2.41 -4.42 1.62
CA VAL A 66 2.63 -3.11 1.00
C VAL A 66 4.03 -2.60 1.30
N VAL A 67 4.70 -2.08 0.28
CA VAL A 67 5.97 -1.36 0.43
C VAL A 67 5.79 0.11 0.03
N PRO A 68 6.50 1.06 0.65
CA PRO A 68 6.41 2.46 0.28
C PRO A 68 7.13 2.74 -1.03
N GLY A 69 6.53 3.58 -1.88
CA GLY A 69 7.24 4.18 -3.01
C GLY A 69 7.80 5.58 -2.69
N ASN A 70 8.34 6.27 -3.69
CA ASN A 70 8.93 7.60 -3.53
C ASN A 70 7.89 8.69 -3.22
N HIS A 71 6.63 8.51 -3.63
CA HIS A 71 5.52 9.42 -3.34
C HIS A 71 4.97 9.27 -1.92
N ASP A 72 5.30 8.18 -1.23
CA ASP A 72 4.90 7.92 0.16
C ASP A 72 5.85 8.49 1.20
N LEU A 73 7.03 8.95 0.75
CA LEU A 73 8.04 9.55 1.62
C LEU A 73 7.74 11.02 1.90
N TYR A 74 8.51 11.64 2.81
CA TYR A 74 8.40 13.08 3.04
C TYR A 74 8.49 13.87 1.72
N PRO A 75 7.60 14.85 1.49
CA PRO A 75 7.64 15.69 0.30
C PRO A 75 9.00 16.37 0.09
N LEU A 76 9.33 16.72 -1.15
CA LEU A 76 10.62 17.33 -1.51
C LEU A 76 10.92 18.62 -0.74
N TYR A 77 9.90 19.37 -0.32
CA TYR A 77 10.07 20.58 0.49
C TYR A 77 10.51 20.28 1.96
N ARG A 78 10.62 19.01 2.37
CA ARG A 78 11.21 18.58 3.65
C ARG A 78 12.44 17.68 3.42
N PRO A 79 13.51 18.19 2.79
CA PRO A 79 14.63 17.38 2.32
C PRO A 79 15.35 16.63 3.44
N PHE A 80 15.58 17.28 4.58
CA PHE A 80 16.22 16.64 5.75
C PHE A 80 15.42 15.44 6.28
N ALA A 81 14.09 15.58 6.40
CA ALA A 81 13.24 14.47 6.84
C ALA A 81 13.22 13.34 5.80
N ARG A 82 13.29 13.67 4.51
CA ARG A 82 13.34 12.71 3.42
C ARG A 82 14.66 11.93 3.38
N ILE A 83 15.79 12.55 3.74
CA ILE A 83 17.11 11.89 3.78
C ILE A 83 17.28 11.07 5.06
N PHE A 84 17.02 11.66 6.23
CA PHE A 84 17.35 11.02 7.51
C PHE A 84 16.24 10.10 8.03
N ARG A 85 14.98 10.29 7.61
CA ARG A 85 13.83 9.51 8.08
C ARG A 85 12.83 9.22 6.94
N PRO A 86 13.27 8.73 5.76
CA PRO A 86 12.45 8.66 4.54
C PRO A 86 11.09 7.99 4.77
N ARG A 87 11.10 6.81 5.40
CA ARG A 87 9.92 5.96 5.58
C ARG A 87 9.09 6.28 6.83
N ASN A 88 9.56 7.16 7.71
CA ASN A 88 8.89 7.42 9.00
C ASN A 88 7.47 7.97 8.83
N LYS A 89 7.23 8.77 7.77
CA LYS A 89 5.88 9.28 7.47
C LYS A 89 4.93 8.17 7.05
N PHE A 90 5.40 7.23 6.23
CA PHE A 90 4.65 6.05 5.80
C PHE A 90 4.30 5.18 7.02
N HIS A 91 5.30 4.72 7.79
CA HIS A 91 5.06 3.82 8.94
C HIS A 91 4.14 4.44 10.00
N ARG A 92 4.27 5.73 10.27
CA ARG A 92 3.36 6.42 11.20
C ARG A 92 1.90 6.42 10.73
N ASN A 93 1.67 6.45 9.43
CA ASN A 93 0.33 6.49 8.84
C ASN A 93 -0.21 5.10 8.48
N LEU A 94 0.62 4.07 8.49
CA LEU A 94 0.29 2.68 8.21
C LEU A 94 0.86 1.78 9.32
N PRO A 95 0.35 1.91 10.55
CA PRO A 95 0.79 1.05 11.65
C PRO A 95 0.47 -0.41 11.32
N GLY A 96 1.39 -1.32 11.65
CA GLY A 96 1.27 -2.75 11.31
C GLY A 96 1.85 -3.14 9.95
N HIS A 97 2.29 -2.17 9.13
CA HIS A 97 3.09 -2.44 7.95
C HIS A 97 4.57 -2.21 8.25
N ASP A 98 5.27 -3.31 8.49
CA ASP A 98 6.70 -3.32 8.85
C ASP A 98 7.58 -2.73 7.74
N SER A 99 8.80 -2.35 8.11
CA SER A 99 9.81 -1.84 7.17
C SER A 99 10.29 -2.88 6.16
N LEU A 100 10.12 -4.17 6.48
CA LEU A 100 10.40 -5.33 5.65
C LEU A 100 9.25 -6.32 5.82
N PRO A 101 8.08 -6.06 5.21
CA PRO A 101 6.91 -6.89 5.42
C PRO A 101 7.15 -8.26 4.79
N VAL A 102 6.86 -9.31 5.54
CA VAL A 102 6.96 -10.69 5.07
C VAL A 102 5.60 -11.35 5.21
N TRP A 103 5.13 -11.91 4.11
CA TRP A 103 3.99 -12.82 4.10
C TRP A 103 4.48 -14.19 3.66
N ARG A 104 4.01 -15.25 4.32
CA ARG A 104 4.38 -16.62 3.96
C ARG A 104 3.26 -17.60 4.26
N ASP A 105 3.18 -18.64 3.45
CA ASP A 105 2.42 -19.85 3.71
C ASP A 105 3.28 -21.09 3.42
N ASP A 106 2.66 -22.27 3.30
CA ASP A 106 3.35 -23.54 3.08
C ASP A 106 4.00 -23.67 1.69
N HIS A 107 3.68 -22.76 0.76
CA HIS A 107 4.07 -22.86 -0.65
C HIS A 107 4.79 -21.62 -1.19
N LEU A 108 4.56 -20.44 -0.60
CA LEU A 108 5.07 -19.16 -1.08
C LEU A 108 5.58 -18.29 0.07
N VAL A 109 6.66 -17.55 -0.19
CA VAL A 109 7.13 -16.46 0.66
C VAL A 109 7.20 -15.18 -0.20
N ALA A 110 6.56 -14.11 0.27
CA ALA A 110 6.61 -12.78 -0.32
C ALA A 110 7.30 -11.82 0.66
N ILE A 111 8.32 -11.11 0.16
CA ILE A 111 9.16 -10.20 0.96
C ILE A 111 9.14 -8.83 0.30
N GLY A 112 8.74 -7.80 1.07
CA GLY A 112 8.87 -6.40 0.68
C GLY A 112 10.24 -5.84 1.06
N LEU A 113 10.88 -5.14 0.12
CA LEU A 113 12.23 -4.54 0.26
C LEU A 113 12.14 -3.00 0.38
#